data_AF-A0A838YJL4-F1
#
_entry.id   AF-A0A838YJL4-F1
#
_cell.length_a   1.000
_cell.length_b   1.000
_cell.length_c   1.000
_cell.angle_alpha   90.00
_cell.angle_beta   90.00
_cell.angle_gamma   90.00
#
_symmetry.space_group_name_H-M   'P 1'
#
loop_
_entity.id
_entity.type
_entity.pdbx_description
1 polymer ?
#
loop_
_entity_poly.entity_id
_entity_poly.type
_entity_poly.pdbx_seq_one_letter_code
_entity_poly.pdbx_strand_id
1 'polypeptide(L)'
;MKKPISFILFIFLTAQQLWAQSPAIINSTLIFPTQEKHVHGSSIVNLPNGDFLTVWFQGSGERTADDVRIMGARLKKGEKVWSEPFLMADTPNIPDCNPVLFLNQENKLFLVWIAVQANKWEQSILRFKTSVDYTQSGAPIWNWQDNILLKPGDAFAKEVSTKLRSLPDTHHGWAGYAPEYDEMIINASNDATKRSIGWMTRIKPLLMPNGRIVLPLYSDGFNLSMMAISEDNGTTWRPGLPLVGRGPIQPTVVQKKNGNLVAYMRDSGDSPPRVHYSESTDKGESWSASVKMDIPNTASVELLVMNDGRWAFLGNDIYDGRYQLSLYLSDDEGKTWKWKIRLEDHDPKKGGFSYPSLIQTKDGLLHMTYSYHLEKDKKSIKYAVVDPQKIR
;
A
#
# COMPACT_ATOMS: atom_id res chain seq x y z
N MET A 1 57.30 48.70 -22.84
CA MET A 1 56.80 47.99 -21.65
C MET A 1 55.34 47.60 -21.85
N LYS A 2 55.04 46.31 -22.01
CA LYS A 2 53.69 45.73 -21.84
C LYS A 2 53.88 44.37 -21.15
N LYS A 3 53.36 44.22 -19.93
CA LYS A 3 53.33 42.92 -19.22
C LYS A 3 52.04 42.19 -19.60
N PRO A 4 52.07 40.88 -19.86
CA PRO A 4 50.84 40.11 -20.05
C PRO A 4 50.25 39.74 -18.69
N ILE A 5 48.92 39.83 -18.59
CA ILE A 5 48.15 39.38 -17.43
C ILE A 5 47.66 37.96 -17.76
N SER A 6 48.16 36.96 -17.03
CA SER A 6 47.63 35.59 -17.08
C SER A 6 46.37 35.49 -16.22
N PHE A 7 45.24 35.15 -16.84
CA PHE A 7 44.04 34.73 -16.12
C PHE A 7 44.16 33.25 -15.77
N ILE A 8 44.18 32.94 -14.47
CA ILE A 8 44.07 31.57 -13.94
C ILE A 8 42.58 31.26 -13.80
N LEU A 9 42.10 30.30 -14.59
CA LEU A 9 40.74 29.79 -14.53
C LEU A 9 40.64 28.79 -13.36
N PHE A 10 39.94 29.17 -12.29
CA PHE A 10 39.60 28.24 -11.21
C PHE A 10 38.43 27.35 -11.66
N ILE A 11 38.72 26.09 -11.97
CA ILE A 11 37.71 25.06 -12.19
C ILE A 11 37.24 24.58 -10.81
N PHE A 12 36.04 25.00 -10.39
CA PHE A 12 35.34 24.38 -9.27
C PHE A 12 34.81 23.01 -9.72
N LEU A 13 35.50 21.94 -9.35
CA LEU A 13 34.94 20.59 -9.38
C LEU A 13 33.90 20.48 -8.25
N THR A 14 32.62 20.54 -8.60
CA THR A 14 31.55 20.08 -7.71
C THR A 14 31.59 18.55 -7.67
N ALA A 15 32.15 18.00 -6.59
CA ALA A 15 32.05 16.57 -6.33
C ALA A 15 30.58 16.24 -6.01
N GLN A 16 29.86 15.69 -6.99
CA GLN A 16 28.60 15.01 -6.72
C GLN A 16 28.95 13.75 -5.90
N GLN A 17 28.61 13.75 -4.61
CA GLN A 17 28.61 12.53 -3.82
C GLN A 17 27.54 11.60 -4.40
N LEU A 18 27.94 10.68 -5.27
CA LEU A 18 27.14 9.52 -5.61
C LEU A 18 27.10 8.64 -4.35
N TRP A 19 25.98 8.64 -3.63
CA TRP A 19 25.77 7.71 -2.54
C TRP A 19 25.73 6.30 -3.14
N ALA A 20 26.71 5.46 -2.77
CA ALA A 20 26.72 4.08 -3.21
C ALA A 20 25.44 3.40 -2.72
N GLN A 21 24.73 2.73 -3.63
CA GLN A 21 23.54 1.95 -3.29
C GLN A 21 23.89 0.93 -2.20
N SER A 22 23.03 0.83 -1.18
CA SER A 22 23.29 -0.04 -0.02
C SER A 22 23.64 -1.47 -0.47
N PRO A 23 24.69 -2.10 0.08
CA PRO A 23 25.07 -3.48 -0.27
C PRO A 23 24.01 -4.51 0.14
N ALA A 24 23.00 -4.10 0.92
CA ALA A 24 21.83 -4.90 1.23
C ALA A 24 20.87 -5.04 0.04
N ILE A 25 20.88 -4.11 -0.92
CA ILE A 25 20.07 -4.21 -2.15
C ILE A 25 20.82 -5.10 -3.13
N ILE A 26 20.38 -6.35 -3.26
CA ILE A 26 21.07 -7.36 -4.08
C ILE A 26 20.53 -7.43 -5.52
N ASN A 27 19.31 -6.94 -5.75
CA ASN A 27 18.73 -6.81 -7.08
C ASN A 27 17.75 -5.63 -7.13
N SER A 28 17.68 -4.96 -8.27
CA SER A 28 16.78 -3.84 -8.51
C SER A 28 16.58 -3.69 -10.02
N THR A 29 15.36 -3.93 -10.51
CA THR A 29 15.02 -3.86 -11.93
C THR A 29 13.63 -3.28 -12.14
N LEU A 30 13.40 -2.64 -13.29
CA LEU A 30 12.04 -2.40 -13.75
C LEU A 30 11.40 -3.72 -14.20
N ILE A 31 10.11 -3.89 -13.94
CA ILE A 31 9.33 -5.06 -14.38
C ILE A 31 9.09 -4.98 -15.89
N PHE A 32 8.89 -3.77 -16.41
CA PHE A 32 8.74 -3.45 -17.82
C PHE A 32 9.34 -2.07 -18.11
N PRO A 33 9.70 -1.74 -19.37
CA PRO A 33 10.22 -0.41 -19.73
C PRO A 33 9.27 0.72 -19.32
N THR A 34 9.80 1.93 -19.14
CA THR A 34 8.94 3.09 -18.83
C THR A 34 7.97 3.39 -19.96
N GLN A 35 6.77 3.85 -19.62
CA GLN A 35 5.72 4.23 -20.56
C GLN A 35 4.97 5.49 -20.11
N GLU A 36 4.20 6.06 -21.02
CA GLU A 36 3.42 7.29 -20.79
C GLU A 36 2.19 7.07 -19.91
N LYS A 37 1.53 5.91 -20.08
CA LYS A 37 0.34 5.53 -19.33
C LYS A 37 0.62 5.56 -17.83
N HIS A 38 -0.38 5.95 -17.07
CA HIS A 38 -0.33 5.84 -15.62
C HIS A 38 -0.20 4.36 -15.24
N VAL A 39 0.72 4.04 -14.32
CA VAL A 39 0.93 2.70 -13.77
C VAL A 39 1.15 2.82 -12.26
N HIS A 40 0.32 2.16 -11.45
CA HIS A 40 0.35 2.42 -10.01
C HIS A 40 -0.24 1.28 -9.18
N GLY A 41 -0.02 1.34 -7.87
CA GLY A 41 -0.62 0.43 -6.90
C GLY A 41 -0.25 -1.05 -7.11
N SER A 42 1.06 -1.37 -7.10
CA SER A 42 1.49 -2.76 -7.32
C SER A 42 1.24 -3.68 -6.12
N SER A 43 1.15 -4.98 -6.36
CA SER A 43 1.15 -6.05 -5.35
C SER A 43 1.91 -7.27 -5.87
N ILE A 44 2.64 -7.97 -5.00
CA ILE A 44 3.46 -9.14 -5.37
C ILE A 44 3.14 -10.36 -4.50
N VAL A 45 3.22 -11.57 -5.07
CA VAL A 45 3.14 -12.85 -4.35
C VAL A 45 4.25 -13.79 -4.84
N ASN A 46 4.81 -14.60 -3.93
CA ASN A 46 5.66 -15.74 -4.27
C ASN A 46 4.79 -17.01 -4.31
N LEU A 47 4.81 -17.70 -5.44
CA LEU A 47 3.99 -18.89 -5.70
C LEU A 47 4.69 -20.17 -5.19
N PRO A 48 3.95 -21.26 -4.92
CA PRO A 48 4.54 -22.52 -4.42
C PRO A 48 5.60 -23.13 -5.35
N ASN A 49 5.51 -22.90 -6.67
CA ASN A 49 6.52 -23.32 -7.64
C ASN A 49 7.80 -22.46 -7.62
N GLY A 50 7.81 -21.39 -6.82
CA GLY A 50 8.92 -20.45 -6.67
C GLY A 50 8.88 -19.25 -7.63
N ASP A 51 7.88 -19.17 -8.51
CA ASP A 51 7.67 -17.99 -9.35
C ASP A 51 7.22 -16.79 -8.50
N PHE A 52 7.43 -15.59 -9.01
CA PHE A 52 6.73 -14.41 -8.54
C PHE A 52 5.68 -13.98 -9.54
N LEU A 53 4.52 -13.56 -9.03
CA LEU A 53 3.46 -12.92 -9.80
C LEU A 53 3.21 -11.54 -9.20
N THR A 54 3.18 -10.51 -10.05
CA THR A 54 2.88 -9.14 -9.65
C THR A 54 1.67 -8.61 -10.40
N VAL A 55 0.97 -7.66 -9.80
CA VAL A 55 -0.13 -6.89 -10.41
C VAL A 55 0.05 -5.40 -10.18
N TRP A 56 -0.58 -4.57 -11.02
CA TRP A 56 -0.71 -3.12 -10.88
C TRP A 56 -1.91 -2.64 -11.70
N PHE A 57 -2.39 -1.42 -11.47
CA PHE A 57 -3.38 -0.82 -12.38
C PHE A 57 -2.69 0.11 -13.39
N GLN A 58 -3.22 0.15 -14.61
CA GLN A 58 -2.62 0.86 -15.74
C GLN A 58 -3.69 1.43 -16.68
N GLY A 59 -3.54 2.68 -17.12
CA GLY A 59 -4.40 3.31 -18.11
C GLY A 59 -3.97 4.74 -18.46
N SER A 60 -4.82 5.47 -19.19
CA SER A 60 -4.56 6.87 -19.54
C SER A 60 -4.58 7.83 -18.34
N GLY A 61 -5.15 7.39 -17.21
CA GLY A 61 -5.19 8.12 -15.95
C GLY A 61 -5.39 7.19 -14.74
N GLU A 62 -6.16 7.66 -13.77
CA GLU A 62 -6.64 6.87 -12.63
C GLU A 62 -8.17 6.73 -12.72
N ARG A 63 -8.90 6.98 -11.64
CA ARG A 63 -10.36 6.86 -11.58
C ARG A 63 -11.14 7.63 -12.65
N THR A 64 -10.58 8.67 -13.26
CA THR A 64 -11.26 9.52 -14.27
C THR A 64 -11.13 8.98 -15.69
N ALA A 65 -10.41 7.87 -15.89
CA ALA A 65 -10.19 7.26 -17.18
C ALA A 65 -10.76 5.83 -17.20
N ASP A 66 -11.61 5.56 -18.19
CA ASP A 66 -12.33 4.28 -18.29
C ASP A 66 -11.50 3.16 -18.95
N ASP A 67 -10.28 3.46 -19.39
CA ASP A 67 -9.32 2.49 -19.93
C ASP A 67 -8.34 1.93 -18.89
N VAL A 68 -8.56 2.21 -17.59
CA VAL A 68 -7.69 1.71 -16.52
C VAL A 68 -8.04 0.26 -16.20
N ARG A 69 -7.03 -0.60 -16.29
CA ARG A 69 -7.14 -2.06 -16.12
C ARG A 69 -6.14 -2.59 -15.11
N ILE A 70 -6.39 -3.78 -14.60
CA ILE A 70 -5.38 -4.51 -13.83
C ILE A 70 -4.49 -5.30 -14.78
N MET A 71 -3.20 -5.00 -14.75
CA MET A 71 -2.15 -5.71 -15.49
C MET A 71 -1.31 -6.53 -14.52
N GLY A 72 -0.58 -7.52 -15.04
CA GLY A 72 0.36 -8.32 -14.27
C GLY A 72 1.53 -8.83 -15.09
N ALA A 73 2.55 -9.33 -14.41
CA ALA A 73 3.72 -9.96 -15.01
C ALA A 73 4.26 -11.06 -14.09
N ARG A 74 4.98 -12.01 -14.67
CA ARG A 74 5.56 -13.16 -13.96
C ARG A 74 7.08 -13.15 -14.04
N LEU A 75 7.74 -13.47 -12.94
CA LEU A 75 9.15 -13.81 -12.90
C LEU A 75 9.25 -15.30 -12.56
N LYS A 76 9.67 -16.11 -13.53
CA LYS A 76 9.83 -17.55 -13.29
C LYS A 76 11.00 -17.82 -12.36
N LYS A 77 10.88 -18.86 -11.54
CA LYS A 77 11.97 -19.29 -10.65
C LYS A 77 13.27 -19.47 -11.43
N GLY A 78 14.33 -18.76 -11.02
CA GLY A 78 15.66 -18.84 -11.62
C GLY A 78 15.90 -17.91 -12.81
N GLU A 79 14.85 -17.28 -13.34
CA GLU A 79 14.98 -16.25 -14.36
C GLU A 79 15.31 -14.88 -13.75
N LYS A 80 15.82 -13.98 -14.58
CA LYS A 80 16.18 -12.59 -14.19
C LYS A 80 15.31 -11.54 -14.87
N VAL A 81 14.52 -11.95 -15.85
CA VAL A 81 13.71 -11.07 -16.70
C VAL A 81 12.26 -11.40 -16.46
N TRP A 82 11.45 -10.38 -16.24
CA TRP A 82 10.01 -10.52 -16.11
C TRP A 82 9.39 -10.82 -17.48
N SER A 83 8.29 -11.57 -17.50
CA SER A 83 7.48 -11.73 -18.70
C SER A 83 6.96 -10.38 -19.18
N GLU A 84 6.57 -10.32 -20.46
CA GLU A 84 5.73 -9.23 -20.93
C GLU A 84 4.47 -9.09 -20.07
N PRO A 85 3.99 -7.86 -19.82
CA PRO A 85 2.74 -7.64 -19.12
C PRO A 85 1.53 -8.31 -19.79
N PHE A 86 0.65 -8.89 -18.99
CA PHE A 86 -0.61 -9.49 -19.44
C PHE A 86 -1.79 -8.98 -18.63
N LEU A 87 -2.98 -9.07 -19.22
CA LEU A 87 -4.21 -8.61 -18.59
C LEU A 87 -4.59 -9.50 -17.40
N MET A 88 -4.84 -8.88 -16.25
CA MET A 88 -5.25 -9.55 -15.03
C MET A 88 -6.72 -9.30 -14.72
N ALA A 89 -7.27 -8.11 -14.94
CA ALA A 89 -8.71 -7.82 -14.85
C ALA A 89 -9.07 -6.57 -15.65
N ASP A 90 -10.28 -6.54 -16.19
CA ASP A 90 -10.84 -5.41 -16.95
C ASP A 90 -12.38 -5.42 -16.81
N THR A 91 -12.93 -4.39 -16.21
CA THR A 91 -14.36 -4.11 -16.19
C THR A 91 -14.65 -3.15 -17.34
N PRO A 92 -15.40 -3.56 -18.38
CA PRO A 92 -15.60 -2.73 -19.56
C PRO A 92 -16.12 -1.32 -19.22
N ASN A 93 -15.35 -0.30 -19.64
CA ASN A 93 -15.62 1.13 -19.44
C ASN A 93 -15.73 1.57 -17.98
N ILE A 94 -15.10 0.83 -17.05
CA ILE A 94 -15.02 1.20 -15.64
C ILE A 94 -13.56 1.06 -15.20
N PRO A 95 -12.96 2.09 -14.57
CA PRO A 95 -11.58 2.00 -14.11
C PRO A 95 -11.43 0.90 -13.06
N ASP A 96 -10.53 -0.05 -13.27
CA ASP A 96 -10.13 -1.01 -12.25
C ASP A 96 -8.85 -0.55 -11.53
N CYS A 97 -8.89 -0.42 -10.21
CA CYS A 97 -7.80 0.15 -9.41
C CYS A 97 -7.45 -0.71 -8.19
N ASN A 98 -6.37 -0.30 -7.52
CA ASN A 98 -5.87 -0.84 -6.25
C ASN A 98 -5.90 -2.38 -6.10
N PRO A 99 -5.24 -3.10 -7.02
CA PRO A 99 -5.19 -4.55 -6.95
C PRO A 99 -4.33 -5.04 -5.79
N VAL A 100 -4.76 -6.13 -5.18
CA VAL A 100 -4.06 -6.88 -4.15
C VAL A 100 -4.06 -8.35 -4.54
N LEU A 101 -2.89 -8.96 -4.50
CA LEU A 101 -2.67 -10.35 -4.89
C LEU A 101 -2.07 -11.13 -3.73
N PHE A 102 -2.67 -12.26 -3.35
CA PHE A 102 -2.18 -13.12 -2.28
C PHE A 102 -2.63 -14.58 -2.45
N LEU A 103 -1.96 -15.51 -1.79
CA LEU A 103 -2.41 -16.90 -1.64
C LEU A 103 -3.08 -17.05 -0.28
N ASN A 104 -4.24 -17.69 -0.20
CA ASN A 104 -4.79 -18.10 1.09
C ASN A 104 -4.02 -19.33 1.65
N GLN A 105 -4.43 -19.84 2.81
CA GLN A 105 -3.75 -20.99 3.45
C GLN A 105 -3.89 -22.31 2.69
N GLU A 106 -4.82 -22.38 1.74
CA GLU A 106 -5.06 -23.55 0.89
C GLU A 106 -4.33 -23.43 -0.47
N ASN A 107 -3.43 -22.46 -0.62
CA ASN A 107 -2.77 -22.11 -1.89
C ASN A 107 -3.74 -21.74 -3.01
N LYS A 108 -4.93 -21.22 -2.69
CA LYS A 108 -5.81 -20.58 -3.67
C LYS A 108 -5.35 -19.13 -3.87
N LEU A 109 -5.07 -18.75 -5.11
CA LEU A 109 -4.66 -17.40 -5.47
C LEU A 109 -5.89 -16.49 -5.49
N PHE A 110 -5.80 -15.36 -4.81
CA PHE A 110 -6.79 -14.29 -4.81
C PHE A 110 -6.22 -13.07 -5.53
N LEU A 111 -7.01 -12.51 -6.44
CA LEU A 111 -6.89 -11.13 -6.88
C LEU A 111 -8.11 -10.36 -6.37
N VAL A 112 -7.88 -9.35 -5.55
CA VAL A 112 -8.91 -8.42 -5.05
C VAL A 112 -8.60 -7.04 -5.62
N TRP A 113 -9.60 -6.34 -6.15
CA TRP A 113 -9.44 -5.01 -6.72
C TRP A 113 -10.75 -4.24 -6.65
N ILE A 114 -10.75 -2.98 -7.06
CA ILE A 114 -11.97 -2.17 -7.13
C ILE A 114 -12.31 -1.82 -8.57
N ALA A 115 -13.60 -1.86 -8.91
CA ALA A 115 -14.14 -1.19 -10.09
C ALA A 115 -14.73 0.15 -9.64
N VAL A 116 -14.20 1.26 -10.15
CA VAL A 116 -14.50 2.62 -9.66
C VAL A 116 -15.74 3.17 -10.36
N GLN A 117 -16.92 2.83 -9.83
CA GLN A 117 -18.19 3.26 -10.42
C GLN A 117 -18.33 4.79 -10.41
N ALA A 118 -18.96 5.33 -11.47
CA ALA A 118 -19.18 6.76 -11.65
C ALA A 118 -17.89 7.62 -11.53
N ASN A 119 -16.73 7.00 -11.76
CA ASN A 119 -15.41 7.63 -11.62
C ASN A 119 -15.19 8.28 -10.24
N LYS A 120 -15.81 7.74 -9.18
CA LYS A 120 -15.76 8.25 -7.80
C LYS A 120 -15.26 7.17 -6.85
N TRP A 121 -14.21 7.46 -6.08
CA TRP A 121 -13.59 6.48 -5.18
C TRP A 121 -14.60 5.94 -4.14
N GLU A 122 -15.45 6.82 -3.62
CA GLU A 122 -16.51 6.50 -2.67
C GLU A 122 -17.67 5.68 -3.26
N GLN A 123 -17.66 5.41 -4.56
CA GLN A 123 -18.63 4.54 -5.25
C GLN A 123 -17.98 3.23 -5.74
N SER A 124 -16.75 2.95 -5.31
CA SER A 124 -16.02 1.74 -5.71
C SER A 124 -16.75 0.46 -5.31
N ILE A 125 -16.79 -0.50 -6.23
CA ILE A 125 -17.26 -1.87 -5.99
C ILE A 125 -16.06 -2.76 -5.76
N LEU A 126 -15.99 -3.40 -4.61
CA LEU A 126 -14.92 -4.33 -4.25
C LEU A 126 -15.16 -5.68 -4.93
N ARG A 127 -14.20 -6.11 -5.75
CA ARG A 127 -14.28 -7.31 -6.59
C ARG A 127 -13.18 -8.27 -6.21
N PHE A 128 -13.43 -9.57 -6.38
CA PHE A 128 -12.38 -10.56 -6.26
C PHE A 128 -12.57 -11.70 -7.25
N LYS A 129 -11.46 -12.37 -7.54
CA LYS A 129 -11.46 -13.62 -8.27
C LYS A 129 -10.39 -14.54 -7.75
N THR A 130 -10.60 -15.83 -7.96
CA THR A 130 -9.70 -16.85 -7.44
C THR A 130 -9.30 -17.88 -8.48
N SER A 131 -8.14 -18.48 -8.25
CA SER A 131 -7.59 -19.53 -9.10
C SER A 131 -6.83 -20.56 -8.27
N VAL A 132 -6.93 -21.81 -8.70
CA VAL A 132 -6.01 -22.90 -8.29
C VAL A 132 -5.10 -23.33 -9.46
N ASP A 133 -5.26 -22.71 -10.62
CA ASP A 133 -4.49 -22.95 -11.86
C ASP A 133 -3.77 -21.67 -12.27
N TYR A 134 -2.63 -21.44 -11.62
CA TYR A 134 -1.81 -20.23 -11.74
C TYR A 134 -0.33 -20.52 -12.07
N THR A 135 0.01 -21.70 -12.59
CA THR A 135 1.40 -22.10 -12.92
C THR A 135 1.79 -21.90 -14.38
N GLN A 136 0.85 -21.53 -15.24
CA GLN A 136 1.10 -21.20 -16.65
C GLN A 136 1.92 -19.90 -16.80
N SER A 137 2.56 -19.72 -17.95
CA SER A 137 3.46 -18.57 -18.18
C SER A 137 2.76 -17.21 -18.17
N GLY A 138 1.46 -17.16 -18.48
CA GLY A 138 0.66 -15.92 -18.54
C GLY A 138 -0.21 -15.69 -17.31
N ALA A 139 -1.37 -15.06 -17.56
CA ALA A 139 -2.39 -14.86 -16.55
C ALA A 139 -2.88 -16.20 -15.96
N PRO A 140 -3.20 -16.27 -14.65
CA PRO A 140 -3.90 -17.39 -14.07
C PRO A 140 -5.21 -17.69 -14.79
N ILE A 141 -5.58 -18.97 -14.86
CA ILE A 141 -6.92 -19.39 -15.27
C ILE A 141 -7.84 -19.19 -14.06
N TRP A 142 -8.68 -18.16 -14.12
CA TRP A 142 -9.58 -17.79 -13.03
C TRP A 142 -10.78 -18.73 -13.00
N ASN A 143 -10.96 -19.45 -11.88
CA ASN A 143 -12.02 -20.44 -11.71
C ASN A 143 -13.29 -19.86 -11.07
N TRP A 144 -13.19 -18.70 -10.43
CA TRP A 144 -14.29 -18.04 -9.72
C TRP A 144 -14.12 -16.53 -9.71
N GLN A 145 -15.21 -15.77 -9.75
CA GLN A 145 -15.24 -14.32 -9.60
C GLN A 145 -16.54 -13.87 -8.93
N ASP A 146 -16.46 -12.93 -7.99
CA ASP A 146 -17.61 -12.30 -7.35
C ASP A 146 -17.24 -10.92 -6.78
N ASN A 147 -18.20 -10.24 -6.14
CA ASN A 147 -17.99 -9.01 -5.38
C ASN A 147 -17.88 -9.33 -3.88
N ILE A 148 -17.05 -8.58 -3.16
CA ILE A 148 -17.09 -8.56 -1.69
C ILE A 148 -18.10 -7.48 -1.27
N LEU A 149 -19.33 -7.89 -1.00
CA LEU A 149 -20.39 -6.99 -0.57
C LEU A 149 -20.43 -6.94 0.96
N LEU A 150 -20.21 -5.75 1.53
CA LEU A 150 -20.20 -5.52 2.97
C LEU A 150 -21.43 -4.74 3.37
N LYS A 151 -22.06 -5.14 4.48
CA LYS A 151 -23.23 -4.45 5.06
C LYS A 151 -22.94 -4.03 6.50
N PRO A 152 -22.16 -2.96 6.74
CA PRO A 152 -21.97 -2.46 8.10
C PRO A 152 -23.30 -2.02 8.72
N GLY A 153 -23.59 -2.54 9.91
CA GLY A 153 -24.79 -2.20 10.68
C GLY A 153 -24.62 -0.93 11.51
N ASP A 154 -25.57 -0.66 12.40
CA ASP A 154 -25.57 0.56 13.23
C ASP A 154 -24.38 0.64 14.21
N ALA A 155 -23.78 -0.50 14.54
CA ALA A 155 -22.54 -0.57 15.31
C ALA A 155 -21.39 0.20 14.63
N PHE A 156 -21.37 0.27 13.29
CA PHE A 156 -20.40 1.07 12.54
C PHE A 156 -20.51 2.56 12.90
N ALA A 157 -21.73 3.11 12.82
CA ALA A 157 -21.98 4.53 13.11
C ALA A 157 -21.70 4.86 14.58
N LYS A 158 -22.08 3.95 15.48
CA LYS A 158 -21.77 4.08 16.91
C LYS A 158 -20.26 4.09 17.17
N GLU A 159 -19.50 3.22 16.51
CA GLU A 159 -18.04 3.15 16.66
C GLU A 159 -17.39 4.43 16.14
N VAL A 160 -17.77 4.92 14.95
CA VAL A 160 -17.30 6.20 14.39
C VAL A 160 -17.52 7.34 15.38
N SER A 161 -18.74 7.49 15.88
CA SER A 161 -19.06 8.56 16.83
C SER A 161 -18.28 8.43 18.14
N THR A 162 -18.17 7.22 18.68
CA THR A 162 -17.47 6.97 19.94
C THR A 162 -15.98 7.30 19.81
N LYS A 163 -15.33 6.86 18.74
CA LYS A 163 -13.89 7.05 18.56
C LYS A 163 -13.52 8.49 18.24
N LEU A 164 -14.26 9.16 17.35
CA LEU A 164 -14.00 10.58 17.04
C LEU A 164 -14.15 11.45 18.29
N ARG A 165 -15.20 11.25 19.10
CA ARG A 165 -15.39 11.97 20.37
C ARG A 165 -14.33 11.68 21.44
N SER A 166 -13.61 10.56 21.31
CA SER A 166 -12.51 10.21 22.21
C SER A 166 -11.17 10.80 21.80
N LEU A 167 -11.06 11.33 20.57
CA LEU A 167 -9.85 12.00 20.11
C LEU A 167 -9.72 13.38 20.75
N PRO A 168 -8.49 13.87 20.96
CA PRO A 168 -8.27 15.25 21.40
C PRO A 168 -8.91 16.25 20.43
N ASP A 169 -9.35 17.40 20.95
CA ASP A 169 -9.87 18.49 20.14
C ASP A 169 -8.81 18.99 19.15
N THR A 170 -9.24 19.29 17.92
CA THR A 170 -8.38 19.89 16.90
C THR A 170 -8.85 21.30 16.60
N HIS A 171 -7.96 22.27 16.82
CA HIS A 171 -8.22 23.69 16.58
C HIS A 171 -7.91 24.14 15.14
N HIS A 172 -7.81 23.21 14.20
CA HIS A 172 -7.53 23.52 12.80
C HIS A 172 -8.80 23.95 12.07
N GLY A 173 -9.23 25.20 12.28
CA GLY A 173 -10.36 25.81 11.58
C GLY A 173 -11.37 26.47 12.51
N TRP A 174 -11.08 27.67 13.00
CA TRP A 174 -11.99 28.45 13.84
C TRP A 174 -12.81 29.40 12.95
N ALA A 175 -13.97 28.95 12.51
CA ALA A 175 -14.99 29.83 11.95
C ALA A 175 -16.37 29.25 12.27
N GLY A 176 -17.31 30.10 12.73
CA GLY A 176 -18.65 29.67 13.15
C GLY A 176 -19.56 29.06 12.06
N TYR A 177 -19.03 28.85 10.86
CA TYR A 177 -19.72 28.27 9.71
C TYR A 177 -19.01 27.03 9.12
N ALA A 178 -17.86 26.63 9.67
CA ALA A 178 -17.20 25.40 9.26
C ALA A 178 -17.82 24.22 10.02
N PRO A 179 -18.49 23.25 9.36
CA PRO A 179 -18.86 22.02 10.06
C PRO A 179 -17.58 21.35 10.56
N GLU A 180 -17.55 21.00 11.84
CA GLU A 180 -16.42 20.25 12.38
C GLU A 180 -16.35 18.92 11.62
N TYR A 181 -15.18 18.61 11.04
CA TYR A 181 -14.96 17.43 10.21
C TYR A 181 -15.56 16.15 10.83
N ASP A 182 -15.43 16.00 12.16
CA ASP A 182 -15.97 14.87 12.92
C ASP A 182 -17.51 14.75 12.79
N GLU A 183 -18.27 15.86 12.84
CA GLU A 183 -19.72 15.85 12.68
C GLU A 183 -20.15 15.40 11.29
N MET A 184 -19.43 15.83 10.25
CA MET A 184 -19.71 15.41 8.87
C MET A 184 -19.54 13.89 8.71
N ILE A 185 -18.46 13.34 9.27
CA ILE A 185 -18.17 11.90 9.22
C ILE A 185 -19.18 11.11 10.06
N ILE A 186 -19.55 11.59 11.25
CA ILE A 186 -20.60 10.98 12.08
C ILE A 186 -21.94 10.98 11.33
N ASN A 187 -22.35 12.10 10.74
CA ASN A 187 -23.60 12.19 9.99
C ASN A 187 -23.59 11.26 8.77
N ALA A 188 -22.49 11.21 8.02
CA ALA A 188 -22.34 10.30 6.90
C ALA A 188 -22.39 8.82 7.33
N SER A 189 -21.89 8.47 8.52
CA SER A 189 -21.87 7.08 8.99
C SER A 189 -23.26 6.53 9.30
N ASN A 190 -24.22 7.42 9.60
CA ASN A 190 -25.62 7.06 9.82
C ASN A 190 -26.38 6.76 8.52
N ASP A 191 -25.84 7.14 7.35
CA ASP A 191 -26.41 6.80 6.05
C ASP A 191 -26.05 5.35 5.66
N ALA A 192 -27.07 4.50 5.50
CA ALA A 192 -26.91 3.07 5.22
C ALA A 192 -26.25 2.79 3.87
N THR A 193 -26.52 3.63 2.88
CA THR A 193 -25.93 3.49 1.55
C THR A 193 -24.46 3.85 1.61
N LYS A 194 -24.11 5.00 2.21
CA LYS A 194 -22.72 5.46 2.30
C LYS A 194 -21.82 4.48 3.02
N ARG A 195 -22.26 3.88 4.13
CA ARG A 195 -21.45 2.90 4.87
C ARG A 195 -21.30 1.55 4.17
N SER A 196 -22.09 1.26 3.13
CA SER A 196 -22.11 -0.04 2.46
C SER A 196 -21.34 -0.09 1.13
N ILE A 197 -20.80 1.04 0.65
CA ILE A 197 -20.08 1.13 -0.64
C ILE A 197 -18.79 1.95 -0.50
N GLY A 198 -17.91 1.92 -1.51
CA GLY A 198 -16.73 2.78 -1.54
C GLY A 198 -15.58 2.28 -0.66
N TRP A 199 -15.59 1.00 -0.30
CA TRP A 199 -14.51 0.33 0.40
C TRP A 199 -13.49 -0.23 -0.59
N MET A 200 -12.22 0.10 -0.38
CA MET A 200 -11.14 -0.17 -1.33
C MET A 200 -10.00 -0.93 -0.69
N THR A 201 -9.43 -1.89 -1.43
CA THR A 201 -8.16 -2.53 -1.08
C THR A 201 -6.97 -1.64 -1.40
N ARG A 202 -5.80 -1.95 -0.83
CA ARG A 202 -4.50 -1.47 -1.31
C ARG A 202 -3.35 -2.37 -0.88
N ILE A 203 -3.41 -2.87 0.35
CA ILE A 203 -2.39 -3.72 0.95
C ILE A 203 -2.92 -5.15 1.09
N LYS A 204 -2.00 -6.13 1.06
CA LYS A 204 -2.30 -7.55 1.26
C LYS A 204 -2.94 -7.83 2.64
N PRO A 205 -3.79 -8.86 2.74
CA PRO A 205 -4.39 -9.22 4.01
C PRO A 205 -3.37 -9.82 4.99
N LEU A 206 -3.70 -9.76 6.28
CA LEU A 206 -3.11 -10.64 7.27
C LEU A 206 -3.84 -11.99 7.24
N LEU A 207 -3.09 -13.05 6.95
CA LEU A 207 -3.59 -14.43 6.99
C LEU A 207 -3.32 -15.01 8.39
N MET A 208 -4.38 -15.36 9.10
CA MET A 208 -4.30 -15.89 10.47
C MET A 208 -4.55 -17.40 10.47
N PRO A 209 -4.06 -18.15 11.49
CA PRO A 209 -4.37 -19.57 11.62
C PRO A 209 -5.88 -19.86 11.55
N ASN A 210 -6.23 -21.08 11.12
CA ASN A 210 -7.61 -21.57 10.95
C ASN A 210 -8.40 -20.92 9.80
N GLY A 211 -7.70 -20.39 8.78
CA GLY A 211 -8.34 -19.84 7.59
C GLY A 211 -8.96 -18.46 7.75
N ARG A 212 -8.74 -17.78 8.89
CA ARG A 212 -9.17 -16.39 9.06
C ARG A 212 -8.33 -15.46 8.19
N ILE A 213 -8.99 -14.57 7.47
CA ILE A 213 -8.37 -13.52 6.64
C ILE A 213 -8.84 -12.16 7.14
N VAL A 214 -7.90 -11.28 7.47
CA VAL A 214 -8.15 -9.88 7.80
C VAL A 214 -7.70 -9.02 6.62
N LEU A 215 -8.63 -8.67 5.74
CA LEU A 215 -8.38 -7.89 4.54
C LEU A 215 -8.54 -6.39 4.83
N PRO A 216 -7.45 -5.59 4.79
CA PRO A 216 -7.52 -4.16 5.05
C PRO A 216 -8.22 -3.40 3.93
N LEU A 217 -9.20 -2.58 4.34
CA LEU A 217 -9.95 -1.68 3.48
C LEU A 217 -9.86 -0.24 3.97
N TYR A 218 -10.10 0.69 3.05
CA TYR A 218 -10.24 2.10 3.35
C TYR A 218 -11.32 2.76 2.50
N SER A 219 -11.78 3.92 2.92
CA SER A 219 -12.75 4.72 2.20
C SER A 219 -12.25 6.16 2.07
N ASP A 220 -12.17 6.67 0.84
CA ASP A 220 -11.93 8.10 0.60
C ASP A 220 -13.18 8.95 0.94
N GLY A 221 -14.36 8.33 0.97
CA GLY A 221 -15.60 9.00 1.35
C GLY A 221 -15.67 9.32 2.84
N PHE A 222 -15.21 8.40 3.69
CA PHE A 222 -15.12 8.64 5.15
C PHE A 222 -13.73 9.09 5.59
N ASN A 223 -12.71 8.90 4.77
CA ASN A 223 -11.29 9.13 5.08
C ASN A 223 -10.84 8.36 6.34
N LEU A 224 -11.27 7.10 6.44
CA LEU A 224 -10.94 6.14 7.50
C LEU A 224 -10.88 4.71 6.94
N SER A 225 -10.65 3.74 7.82
CA SER A 225 -10.43 2.34 7.45
C SER A 225 -11.39 1.36 8.11
N MET A 226 -11.41 0.13 7.60
CA MET A 226 -12.13 -1.02 8.16
C MET A 226 -11.47 -2.31 7.67
N MET A 227 -11.78 -3.45 8.29
CA MET A 227 -11.37 -4.76 7.79
C MET A 227 -12.57 -5.51 7.21
N ALA A 228 -12.39 -6.15 6.06
CA ALA A 228 -13.23 -7.27 5.67
C ALA A 228 -12.64 -8.56 6.27
N ILE A 229 -13.47 -9.32 6.96
CA ILE A 229 -13.07 -10.51 7.69
C ILE A 229 -13.72 -11.72 7.03
N SER A 230 -12.91 -12.73 6.73
CA SER A 230 -13.36 -14.07 6.37
C SER A 230 -12.89 -15.05 7.45
N GLU A 231 -13.72 -16.04 7.77
CA GLU A 231 -13.40 -17.14 8.71
C GLU A 231 -13.25 -18.49 7.99
N ASP A 232 -13.37 -18.49 6.66
CA ASP A 232 -13.54 -19.68 5.82
C ASP A 232 -12.66 -19.60 4.57
N ASN A 233 -11.41 -19.17 4.75
CA ASN A 233 -10.39 -19.09 3.71
C ASN A 233 -10.75 -18.21 2.51
N GLY A 234 -11.57 -17.17 2.74
CA GLY A 234 -11.99 -16.18 1.75
C GLY A 234 -13.24 -16.57 0.97
N THR A 235 -14.00 -17.56 1.45
CA THR A 235 -15.25 -18.00 0.81
C THR A 235 -16.39 -17.01 1.08
N THR A 236 -16.54 -16.58 2.33
CA THR A 236 -17.49 -15.55 2.74
C THR A 236 -16.79 -14.41 3.48
N TRP A 237 -17.41 -13.24 3.46
CA TRP A 237 -16.84 -12.01 4.00
C TRP A 237 -17.88 -11.25 4.82
N ARG A 238 -17.44 -10.64 5.91
CA ARG A 238 -18.23 -9.72 6.73
C ARG A 238 -17.41 -8.49 7.11
N PRO A 239 -18.04 -7.34 7.38
CA PRO A 239 -17.30 -6.19 7.90
C PRO A 239 -16.92 -6.39 9.37
N GLY A 240 -15.72 -5.93 9.75
CA GLY A 240 -15.39 -5.58 11.13
C GLY A 240 -15.92 -4.20 11.51
N LEU A 241 -15.61 -3.72 12.72
CA LEU A 241 -15.84 -2.34 13.11
C LEU A 241 -14.80 -1.42 12.45
N PRO A 242 -15.15 -0.14 12.18
CA PRO A 242 -14.24 0.78 11.55
C PRO A 242 -13.01 1.06 12.41
N LEU A 243 -11.86 1.21 11.75
CA LEU A 243 -10.66 1.79 12.31
C LEU A 243 -10.75 3.31 12.11
N VAL A 244 -11.06 4.01 13.19
CA VAL A 244 -11.46 5.42 13.16
C VAL A 244 -10.32 6.33 13.57
N GLY A 245 -10.17 7.43 12.84
CA GLY A 245 -9.34 8.57 13.17
C GLY A 245 -9.55 9.68 12.14
N ARG A 246 -8.77 10.77 12.23
CA ARG A 246 -8.82 11.86 11.25
C ARG A 246 -7.86 11.58 10.10
N GLY A 247 -8.34 10.91 9.05
CA GLY A 247 -7.56 10.58 7.86
C GLY A 247 -6.70 9.31 7.81
N PRO A 248 -6.88 8.27 8.66
CA PRO A 248 -6.11 7.04 8.51
C PRO A 248 -6.65 6.19 7.34
N ILE A 249 -5.90 6.08 6.25
CA ILE A 249 -6.29 5.28 5.08
C ILE A 249 -5.21 4.27 4.67
N GLN A 250 -5.59 3.29 3.84
CA GLN A 250 -4.68 2.28 3.28
C GLN A 250 -3.89 1.50 4.35
N PRO A 251 -4.56 0.74 5.23
CA PRO A 251 -3.89 0.05 6.33
C PRO A 251 -3.05 -1.13 5.84
N THR A 252 -1.86 -1.26 6.41
CA THR A 252 -1.11 -2.53 6.47
C THR A 252 -1.26 -3.09 7.89
N VAL A 253 -1.39 -4.41 8.03
CA VAL A 253 -1.71 -5.07 9.31
C VAL A 253 -0.73 -6.19 9.60
N VAL A 254 -0.20 -6.20 10.83
CA VAL A 254 0.67 -7.28 11.34
C VAL A 254 0.24 -7.75 12.72
N GLN A 255 0.71 -8.94 13.12
CA GLN A 255 0.45 -9.50 14.44
C GLN A 255 1.68 -9.37 15.34
N LYS A 256 1.49 -8.84 16.55
CA LYS A 256 2.48 -8.82 17.63
C LYS A 256 2.62 -10.18 18.29
N LYS A 257 3.72 -10.39 19.02
CA LYS A 257 3.99 -11.62 19.80
C LYS A 257 2.90 -11.92 20.83
N ASN A 258 2.26 -10.90 21.39
CA ASN A 258 1.16 -11.05 22.35
C ASN A 258 -0.18 -11.42 21.68
N GLY A 259 -0.24 -11.54 20.35
CA GLY A 259 -1.43 -11.87 19.59
C GLY A 259 -2.26 -10.67 19.11
N ASN A 260 -2.01 -9.47 19.64
CA ASN A 260 -2.67 -8.25 19.17
C ASN A 260 -2.31 -7.96 17.71
N LEU A 261 -3.23 -7.34 16.99
CA LEU A 261 -2.97 -6.83 15.65
C LEU A 261 -2.64 -5.35 15.73
N VAL A 262 -1.71 -4.92 14.88
CA VAL A 262 -1.34 -3.52 14.72
C VAL A 262 -1.55 -3.12 13.26
N ALA A 263 -2.11 -1.94 13.06
CA ALA A 263 -2.29 -1.34 11.75
C ALA A 263 -1.47 -0.06 11.64
N TYR A 264 -0.71 0.06 10.55
CA TYR A 264 -0.06 1.29 10.12
C TYR A 264 -0.79 1.83 8.89
N MET A 265 -1.06 3.13 8.85
CA MET A 265 -1.84 3.74 7.77
C MET A 265 -1.16 4.97 7.18
N ARG A 266 -1.49 5.24 5.92
CA ARG A 266 -1.21 6.53 5.29
C ARG A 266 -2.08 7.61 5.95
N ASP A 267 -1.48 8.78 6.12
CA ASP A 267 -2.18 10.02 6.48
C ASP A 267 -2.81 10.67 5.25
N SER A 268 -4.11 10.90 5.31
CA SER A 268 -4.85 11.76 4.39
C SER A 268 -5.67 12.80 5.15
N GLY A 269 -5.28 13.09 6.39
CA GLY A 269 -5.82 14.15 7.24
C GLY A 269 -5.00 15.43 7.15
N ASP A 270 -4.77 16.06 8.29
CA ASP A 270 -4.07 17.34 8.42
C ASP A 270 -2.53 17.21 8.30
N SER A 271 -1.89 18.30 7.88
CA SER A 271 -0.43 18.38 7.78
C SER A 271 0.23 18.66 9.14
N PRO A 272 1.50 18.24 9.34
CA PRO A 272 2.32 17.45 8.43
C PRO A 272 1.91 15.97 8.43
N PRO A 273 1.99 15.28 7.27
CA PRO A 273 1.49 13.92 7.15
C PRO A 273 2.41 12.91 7.85
N ARG A 274 1.81 12.06 8.69
CA ARG A 274 2.52 11.10 9.54
C ARG A 274 1.84 9.75 9.54
N VAL A 275 2.62 8.67 9.57
CA VAL A 275 2.06 7.32 9.68
C VAL A 275 1.11 7.26 10.89
N HIS A 276 -0.12 6.79 10.68
CA HIS A 276 -1.02 6.52 11.79
C HIS A 276 -0.79 5.12 12.32
N TYR A 277 -1.03 4.94 13.62
CA TYR A 277 -1.01 3.69 14.37
C TYR A 277 -2.40 3.40 14.94
N SER A 278 -2.81 2.14 14.93
CA SER A 278 -3.93 1.63 15.71
C SER A 278 -3.71 0.18 16.10
N GLU A 279 -4.26 -0.24 17.24
CA GLU A 279 -4.14 -1.60 17.76
C GLU A 279 -5.51 -2.26 17.91
N SER A 280 -5.58 -3.55 17.62
CA SER A 280 -6.72 -4.43 17.86
C SER A 280 -6.32 -5.54 18.82
N THR A 281 -7.11 -5.70 19.88
CA THR A 281 -6.93 -6.77 20.90
C THR A 281 -7.87 -7.96 20.67
N ASP A 282 -8.70 -7.90 19.63
CA ASP A 282 -9.77 -8.86 19.33
C ASP A 282 -9.65 -9.45 17.92
N LYS A 283 -8.41 -9.56 17.41
CA LYS A 283 -8.08 -10.19 16.12
C LYS A 283 -8.69 -9.46 14.91
N GLY A 284 -8.78 -8.14 14.98
CA GLY A 284 -9.17 -7.25 13.88
C GLY A 284 -10.65 -6.89 13.83
N GLU A 285 -11.45 -7.30 14.84
CA GLU A 285 -12.87 -6.95 14.92
C GLU A 285 -13.06 -5.47 15.24
N SER A 286 -12.31 -4.94 16.20
CA SER A 286 -12.33 -3.54 16.61
C SER A 286 -10.91 -2.99 16.80
N TRP A 287 -10.81 -1.66 16.81
CA TRP A 287 -9.54 -0.96 16.77
C TRP A 287 -9.52 0.21 17.75
N SER A 288 -8.35 0.54 18.30
CA SER A 288 -8.16 1.80 19.02
C SER A 288 -8.38 2.98 18.06
N ALA A 289 -8.76 4.15 18.59
CA ALA A 289 -8.73 5.36 17.78
C ALA A 289 -7.29 5.57 17.27
N SER A 290 -7.14 5.98 16.01
CA SER A 290 -5.81 6.08 15.41
C SER A 290 -5.04 7.29 15.95
N VAL A 291 -3.73 7.10 16.14
CA VAL A 291 -2.81 8.15 16.59
C VAL A 291 -1.66 8.30 15.61
N LYS A 292 -1.15 9.52 15.44
CA LYS A 292 -0.01 9.77 14.56
C LYS A 292 1.30 9.35 15.23
N MET A 293 2.14 8.64 14.50
CA MET A 293 3.50 8.28 14.89
C MET A 293 4.49 9.37 14.47
N ASP A 294 5.69 9.36 15.05
CA ASP A 294 6.80 10.21 14.60
C ASP A 294 7.52 9.64 13.36
N ILE A 295 6.75 9.23 12.34
CA ILE A 295 7.27 8.72 11.07
C ILE A 295 6.67 9.55 9.94
N PRO A 296 7.46 10.42 9.27
CA PRO A 296 7.01 11.16 8.09
C PRO A 296 6.59 10.22 6.97
N ASN A 297 5.48 10.52 6.29
CA ASN A 297 5.10 9.74 5.12
C ASN A 297 4.01 10.42 4.27
N THR A 298 4.05 10.25 2.93
CA THR A 298 3.12 10.91 1.98
C THR A 298 2.30 9.95 1.09
N ALA A 299 2.50 8.63 1.20
CA ALA A 299 1.81 7.64 0.37
C ALA A 299 1.43 6.38 1.17
N SER A 300 0.90 5.35 0.50
CA SER A 300 0.65 4.06 1.14
C SER A 300 1.95 3.49 1.74
N VAL A 301 1.85 2.79 2.86
CA VAL A 301 2.97 2.13 3.56
C VAL A 301 2.76 0.62 3.57
N GLU A 302 3.82 -0.12 3.83
CA GLU A 302 3.78 -1.57 3.98
C GLU A 302 4.58 -2.00 5.20
N LEU A 303 4.08 -3.02 5.90
CA LEU A 303 4.66 -3.55 7.14
C LEU A 303 4.66 -5.08 7.07
N LEU A 304 5.75 -5.70 7.55
CA LEU A 304 5.91 -7.14 7.57
C LEU A 304 6.62 -7.56 8.84
N VAL A 305 6.11 -8.61 9.50
CA VAL A 305 6.88 -9.35 10.51
C VAL A 305 7.71 -10.39 9.78
N MET A 306 9.03 -10.27 9.86
CA MET A 306 9.97 -11.19 9.24
C MET A 306 10.05 -12.50 10.04
N ASN A 307 10.54 -13.56 9.40
CA ASN A 307 10.71 -14.89 9.99
C ASN A 307 11.61 -14.91 11.23
N ASP A 308 12.54 -13.95 11.36
CA ASP A 308 13.41 -13.79 12.53
C ASP A 308 12.77 -12.94 13.65
N GLY A 309 11.52 -12.52 13.48
CA GLY A 309 10.74 -11.74 14.43
C GLY A 309 10.97 -10.23 14.38
N ARG A 310 11.93 -9.74 13.58
CA ARG A 310 12.07 -8.31 13.31
C ARG A 310 10.94 -7.80 12.42
N TRP A 311 10.62 -6.53 12.52
CA TRP A 311 9.63 -5.87 11.67
C TRP A 311 10.33 -5.10 10.55
N ALA A 312 9.74 -5.14 9.35
CA ALA A 312 10.19 -4.38 8.19
C ALA A 312 9.10 -3.41 7.76
N PHE A 313 9.39 -2.11 7.77
CA PHE A 313 8.49 -1.04 7.32
C PHE A 313 9.03 -0.37 6.06
N LEU A 314 8.16 -0.16 5.07
CA LEU A 314 8.49 0.46 3.79
C LEU A 314 7.57 1.65 3.53
N GLY A 315 8.16 2.84 3.40
CA GLY A 315 7.43 4.11 3.26
C GLY A 315 8.30 5.26 2.73
N ASN A 316 7.71 6.43 2.51
CA ASN A 316 8.41 7.55 1.85
C ASN A 316 9.40 8.28 2.75
N ASP A 317 9.12 8.34 4.05
CA ASP A 317 10.01 8.97 5.03
C ASP A 317 10.27 10.48 4.82
N ILE A 318 9.32 11.16 4.22
CA ILE A 318 9.36 12.61 3.97
C ILE A 318 7.95 13.19 4.11
N TYR A 319 7.85 14.50 4.26
CA TYR A 319 6.56 15.21 4.39
C TYR A 319 6.08 15.85 3.08
N ASP A 320 6.97 16.06 2.10
CA ASP A 320 6.75 17.02 1.00
C ASP A 320 7.00 16.45 -0.41
N GLY A 321 6.76 15.16 -0.60
CA GLY A 321 6.88 14.54 -1.92
C GLY A 321 7.00 13.03 -1.83
N ARG A 322 7.44 12.41 -2.92
CA ARG A 322 7.63 10.95 -3.03
C ARG A 322 8.97 10.60 -3.67
N TYR A 323 9.96 11.49 -3.57
CA TYR A 323 11.28 11.35 -4.18
C TYR A 323 12.24 10.45 -3.36
N GLN A 324 11.80 9.99 -2.18
CA GLN A 324 12.49 9.00 -1.36
C GLN A 324 11.57 7.81 -1.05
N LEU A 325 12.16 6.62 -0.97
CA LEU A 325 11.50 5.40 -0.48
C LEU A 325 12.48 4.64 0.40
N SER A 326 12.12 4.45 1.67
CA SER A 326 13.00 3.91 2.71
C SER A 326 12.46 2.62 3.29
N LEU A 327 13.36 1.64 3.48
CA LEU A 327 13.11 0.42 4.22
C LEU A 327 13.73 0.54 5.61
N TYR A 328 12.91 0.31 6.63
CA TYR A 328 13.26 0.35 8.04
C TYR A 328 13.17 -1.04 8.66
N LEU A 329 14.09 -1.37 9.58
CA LEU A 329 13.98 -2.57 10.40
C LEU A 329 13.90 -2.21 11.89
N SER A 330 13.04 -2.94 12.60
CA SER A 330 12.83 -2.86 14.05
C SER A 330 12.97 -4.25 14.66
N ASP A 331 13.57 -4.34 15.85
CA ASP A 331 13.67 -5.56 16.66
C ASP A 331 12.82 -5.50 17.94
N ASP A 332 11.99 -4.46 18.08
CA ASP A 332 11.19 -4.17 19.28
C ASP A 332 9.70 -3.90 18.97
N GLU A 333 9.19 -4.58 17.94
CA GLU A 333 7.79 -4.50 17.48
C GLU A 333 7.37 -3.10 17.03
N GLY A 334 8.26 -2.41 16.30
CA GLY A 334 7.97 -1.12 15.67
C GLY A 334 8.04 0.08 16.61
N LYS A 335 8.51 -0.11 17.86
CA LYS A 335 8.71 0.99 18.83
C LYS A 335 9.89 1.87 18.45
N THR A 336 10.99 1.26 18.01
CA THR A 336 12.15 1.95 17.46
C THR A 336 12.57 1.32 16.14
N TRP A 337 13.14 2.15 15.25
CA TRP A 337 13.59 1.73 13.93
C TRP A 337 15.10 1.93 13.82
N LYS A 338 15.86 1.00 14.39
CA LYS A 338 17.32 1.08 14.54
C LYS A 338 18.06 1.14 13.20
N TRP A 339 17.49 0.50 12.19
CA TRP A 339 18.15 0.29 10.91
C TRP A 339 17.32 0.83 9.77
N LYS A 340 18.00 1.43 8.79
CA LYS A 340 17.34 2.08 7.66
C LYS A 340 18.24 2.06 6.43
N ILE A 341 17.64 1.78 5.27
CA ILE A 341 18.25 2.00 3.96
C ILE A 341 17.27 2.74 3.05
N ARG A 342 17.79 3.48 2.08
CA ARG A 342 16.99 4.06 0.99
C ARG A 342 17.04 3.15 -0.23
N LEU A 343 15.87 2.78 -0.74
CA LEU A 343 15.73 2.09 -2.02
C LEU A 343 15.80 3.10 -3.17
N GLU A 344 15.23 4.28 -2.93
CA GLU A 344 15.24 5.43 -3.83
C GLU A 344 15.62 6.67 -3.02
N ASP A 345 16.53 7.47 -3.56
CA ASP A 345 17.02 8.71 -2.96
C ASP A 345 17.34 9.72 -4.05
N HIS A 346 16.32 10.44 -4.50
CA HIS A 346 16.45 11.44 -5.56
C HIS A 346 16.41 12.85 -4.96
N ASP A 347 16.87 13.84 -5.73
CA ASP A 347 16.79 15.25 -5.35
C ASP A 347 15.35 15.64 -4.98
N PRO A 348 15.14 16.64 -4.10
CA PRO A 348 13.81 17.07 -3.71
C PRO A 348 12.90 17.35 -4.90
N LYS A 349 11.71 16.75 -4.85
CA LYS A 349 10.65 16.85 -5.88
C LYS A 349 11.05 16.28 -7.25
N LYS A 350 12.10 15.46 -7.34
CA LYS A 350 12.46 14.68 -8.53
C LYS A 350 12.00 13.23 -8.38
N GLY A 351 11.17 12.79 -9.32
CA GLY A 351 10.59 11.45 -9.28
C GLY A 351 9.52 11.25 -8.19
N GLY A 352 8.91 10.08 -8.25
CA GLY A 352 7.82 9.64 -7.41
C GLY A 352 7.86 8.12 -7.26
N PHE A 353 8.15 7.68 -6.04
CA PHE A 353 8.31 6.28 -5.65
C PHE A 353 7.32 6.01 -4.53
N SER A 354 6.35 5.13 -4.76
CA SER A 354 5.25 5.01 -3.81
C SER A 354 4.45 3.74 -4.00
N TYR A 355 3.51 3.51 -3.08
CA TYR A 355 2.61 2.37 -3.10
C TYR A 355 3.40 1.07 -3.12
N PRO A 356 4.22 0.83 -2.08
CA PRO A 356 5.00 -0.39 -1.97
C PRO A 356 4.10 -1.60 -1.74
N SER A 357 4.66 -2.77 -2.06
CA SER A 357 4.24 -4.10 -1.62
C SER A 357 5.50 -4.85 -1.21
N LEU A 358 5.45 -5.62 -0.11
CA LEU A 358 6.61 -6.26 0.51
C LEU A 358 6.26 -7.69 0.95
N ILE A 359 7.05 -8.68 0.55
CA ILE A 359 6.96 -10.05 1.03
C ILE A 359 8.34 -10.56 1.43
N GLN A 360 8.39 -11.61 2.25
CA GLN A 360 9.62 -12.35 2.53
C GLN A 360 9.50 -13.76 1.97
N THR A 361 10.55 -14.24 1.33
CA THR A 361 10.66 -15.61 0.82
C THR A 361 11.38 -16.52 1.81
N LYS A 362 11.32 -17.84 1.55
CA LYS A 362 11.88 -18.89 2.43
C LYS A 362 13.38 -18.78 2.65
N ASP A 363 14.11 -18.15 1.71
CA ASP A 363 15.54 -17.87 1.82
C ASP A 363 15.85 -16.65 2.72
N GLY A 364 14.82 -16.00 3.27
CA GLY A 364 14.94 -14.86 4.18
C GLY A 364 15.04 -13.51 3.47
N LEU A 365 15.07 -13.48 2.14
CA LEU A 365 15.14 -12.24 1.36
C LEU A 365 13.82 -11.48 1.37
N LEU A 366 13.91 -10.16 1.33
CA LEU A 366 12.79 -9.25 1.20
C LEU A 366 12.60 -8.88 -0.26
N HIS A 367 11.39 -9.11 -0.78
CA HIS A 367 11.00 -8.83 -2.14
C HIS A 367 9.94 -7.74 -2.14
N MET A 368 10.15 -6.70 -2.95
CA MET A 368 9.24 -5.57 -2.97
C MET A 368 8.98 -5.05 -4.37
N THR A 369 7.76 -4.58 -4.60
CA THR A 369 7.38 -3.83 -5.79
C THR A 369 6.82 -2.47 -5.41
N TYR A 370 7.05 -1.46 -6.24
CA TYR A 370 6.52 -0.12 -6.02
C TYR A 370 6.37 0.63 -7.34
N SER A 371 5.52 1.65 -7.31
CA SER A 371 5.34 2.56 -8.44
C SER A 371 6.59 3.40 -8.61
N TYR A 372 7.09 3.49 -9.84
CA TYR A 372 8.34 4.16 -10.18
C TYR A 372 8.08 5.17 -11.30
N HIS A 373 7.93 6.44 -10.93
CA HIS A 373 7.62 7.54 -11.85
C HIS A 373 8.79 8.52 -11.82
N LEU A 374 9.55 8.65 -12.90
CA LEU A 374 10.66 9.61 -12.96
C LEU A 374 10.18 10.98 -13.44
N GLU A 375 9.41 10.96 -14.51
CA GLU A 375 8.85 12.13 -15.21
C GLU A 375 7.40 11.82 -15.59
N LYS A 376 6.67 12.81 -16.11
CA LYS A 376 5.23 12.70 -16.43
C LYS A 376 4.91 11.54 -17.38
N ASP A 377 5.83 11.24 -18.28
CA ASP A 377 5.76 10.25 -19.37
C ASP A 377 6.68 9.04 -19.15
N LYS A 378 7.36 8.96 -18.00
CA LYS A 378 8.28 7.87 -17.66
C LYS A 378 7.81 7.14 -16.40
N LYS A 379 6.85 6.23 -16.57
CA LYS A 379 6.25 5.46 -15.47
C LYS A 379 6.44 3.97 -15.66
N SER A 380 6.78 3.26 -14.59
CA SER A 380 6.90 1.80 -14.54
C SER A 380 6.58 1.28 -13.13
N ILE A 381 6.63 -0.04 -12.94
CA ILE A 381 6.72 -0.69 -11.65
C ILE A 381 8.14 -1.22 -11.48
N LYS A 382 8.75 -0.91 -10.34
CA LYS A 382 10.09 -1.39 -10.00
C LYS A 382 10.00 -2.54 -9.01
N TYR A 383 10.88 -3.52 -9.19
CA TYR A 383 11.06 -4.67 -8.33
C TYR A 383 12.45 -4.62 -7.71
N ALA A 384 12.53 -4.76 -6.38
CA ALA A 384 13.78 -4.79 -5.64
C ALA A 384 13.83 -5.99 -4.70
N VAL A 385 15.05 -6.49 -4.48
CA VAL A 385 15.34 -7.58 -3.54
C VAL A 385 16.40 -7.08 -2.56
N VAL A 386 16.09 -7.24 -1.28
CA VAL A 386 16.94 -6.80 -0.17
C VAL A 386 17.28 -8.00 0.71
N ASP A 387 18.56 -8.12 1.06
CA ASP A 387 19.04 -9.01 2.10
C ASP A 387 19.00 -8.28 3.46
N PRO A 388 18.02 -8.57 4.34
CA PRO A 388 17.87 -7.87 5.61
C PRO A 388 18.98 -8.18 6.62
N GLN A 389 19.84 -9.16 6.37
CA GLN A 389 21.00 -9.47 7.23
C GLN A 389 22.19 -8.54 6.95
N LYS A 390 22.19 -7.86 5.81
CA LYS A 390 23.22 -6.88 5.43
C LYS A 390 22.89 -5.46 5.86
N ILE A 391 21.72 -5.25 6.46
CA ILE A 391 21.34 -3.97 7.07
C ILE A 391 21.86 -3.99 8.52
N ARG A 392 22.77 -3.06 8.85
CA ARG A 392 23.49 -3.00 10.13
C ARG A 392 23.35 -1.67 10.82
#